data_AF-A0A9X3PCP0-F1
#
_entry.id   AF-A0A9X3PCP0-F1
#
_cell.length_a   1.000
_cell.length_b   1.000
_cell.length_c   1.000
_cell.angle_alpha   90.00
_cell.angle_beta   90.00
_cell.angle_gamma   90.00
#
_symmetry.space_group_name_H-M   'P 1'
#
loop_
_entity.id
_entity.type
_entity.pdbx_description
1 polymer ?
#
loop_
_entity_poly.entity_id
_entity_poly.type
_entity_poly.pdbx_seq_one_letter_code
_entity_poly.pdbx_strand_id
1 'polypeptide(L)'
;MIKWAGRIFAFLGIGHTLLSLALVAPDHAAAWFSGDLWRPDEGVIAMSPAMAGYWLSVGGFGVPMLTLGFTVLWMDRRGIVPPAFLGWAVLAWAAVDTVILLPSPWILAVVGSVLYLVGVRRASRMIEPVAAQAV
;
A
#
# COMPACT_ATOMS: atom_id res chain seq x y z
N MET A 1 16.90 6.33 0.93
CA MET A 1 16.13 5.25 1.58
C MET A 1 14.64 5.47 1.38
N ILE A 2 14.11 6.65 1.75
CA ILE A 2 12.70 7.03 1.58
C ILE A 2 12.23 6.87 0.12
N LYS A 3 12.97 7.42 -0.86
CA LYS A 3 12.72 7.17 -2.30
C LYS A 3 12.56 5.70 -2.69
N TRP A 4 13.38 4.80 -2.15
CA TRP A 4 13.32 3.38 -2.48
C TRP A 4 12.11 2.69 -1.83
N ALA A 5 11.77 3.07 -0.60
CA ALA A 5 10.53 2.63 0.03
C ALA A 5 9.30 3.04 -0.80
N GLY A 6 9.21 4.32 -1.20
CA GLY A 6 8.13 4.82 -2.03
C GLY A 6 8.02 4.10 -3.39
N ARG A 7 9.16 3.78 -4.02
CA ARG A 7 9.20 2.97 -5.25
C ARG A 7 8.67 1.55 -5.04
N ILE A 8 9.05 0.90 -3.95
CA ILE A 8 8.56 -0.46 -3.65
C ILE A 8 7.06 -0.45 -3.41
N PHE A 9 6.55 0.48 -2.60
CA PHE A 9 5.11 0.62 -2.35
C PHE A 9 4.34 0.92 -3.64
N ALA A 10 4.82 1.84 -4.48
CA ALA A 10 4.20 2.12 -5.76
C ALA A 10 4.22 0.89 -6.69
N PHE A 11 5.34 0.17 -6.76
CA PHE A 11 5.46 -1.05 -7.56
C PHE A 11 4.49 -2.13 -7.11
N LEU A 12 4.39 -2.40 -5.80
CA LEU A 12 3.44 -3.36 -5.24
C LEU A 12 1.99 -2.95 -5.53
N GLY A 13 1.67 -1.66 -5.33
CA GLY A 13 0.33 -1.13 -5.60
C GLY A 13 -0.06 -1.24 -7.08
N ILE A 14 0.82 -0.84 -8.00
CA ILE A 14 0.61 -0.96 -9.45
C ILE A 14 0.48 -2.43 -9.84
N GLY A 15 1.44 -3.27 -9.44
CA GLY A 15 1.47 -4.68 -9.80
C GLY A 15 0.22 -5.41 -9.33
N HIS A 16 -0.16 -5.23 -8.06
CA HIS A 16 -1.37 -5.84 -7.51
C HIS A 16 -2.64 -5.35 -8.22
N THR A 17 -2.79 -4.04 -8.42
CA THR A 17 -3.99 -3.46 -9.06
C THR A 17 -4.12 -3.90 -10.52
N LEU A 18 -3.05 -3.82 -11.31
CA LEU A 18 -3.11 -4.17 -12.73
C LEU A 18 -3.28 -5.67 -12.94
N LEU A 19 -2.56 -6.49 -12.16
CA LEU A 19 -2.67 -7.95 -12.28
C LEU A 19 -4.04 -8.44 -11.84
N SER A 20 -4.56 -7.95 -10.70
CA SER A 20 -5.90 -8.33 -10.24
C SER A 20 -6.97 -7.92 -11.25
N LEU A 21 -6.93 -6.68 -11.76
CA LEU A 21 -7.84 -6.22 -12.82
C LEU A 21 -7.77 -7.11 -14.05
N ALA A 22 -6.57 -7.43 -14.54
CA ALA A 22 -6.40 -8.28 -15.71
C ALA A 22 -6.99 -9.69 -15.52
N LEU A 23 -6.95 -10.21 -14.28
CA LEU A 23 -7.45 -11.54 -13.95
C LEU A 23 -8.97 -11.59 -13.72
N VAL A 24 -9.57 -10.55 -13.15
CA VAL A 24 -10.97 -10.61 -12.66
C VAL A 24 -11.94 -9.69 -13.38
N ALA A 25 -11.47 -8.60 -13.98
CA ALA A 25 -12.35 -7.63 -14.63
C ALA A 25 -13.06 -8.20 -15.87
N PRO A 26 -12.44 -9.02 -16.75
CA PRO A 26 -13.11 -9.54 -17.95
C PRO A 26 -14.43 -10.27 -17.65
N ASP A 27 -14.47 -11.01 -16.54
CA ASP A 27 -15.61 -11.86 -16.19
C ASP A 27 -16.61 -11.18 -15.25
N HIS A 28 -16.21 -10.11 -14.55
CA HIS A 28 -16.99 -9.58 -13.42
C HIS A 28 -17.22 -8.06 -13.43
N ALA A 29 -16.55 -7.29 -14.28
CA ALA A 29 -16.58 -5.82 -14.19
C ALA A 29 -17.97 -5.22 -14.38
N ALA A 30 -18.84 -5.84 -15.19
CA ALA A 30 -20.20 -5.35 -15.41
C ALA A 30 -21.00 -5.28 -14.10
N ALA A 31 -20.84 -6.27 -13.21
CA ALA A 31 -21.54 -6.34 -11.93
C ALA A 31 -21.06 -5.28 -10.92
N TRP A 32 -19.88 -4.69 -11.13
CA TRP A 32 -19.37 -3.62 -10.25
C TRP A 32 -20.10 -2.29 -10.48
N PHE A 33 -20.74 -2.14 -11.64
CA PHE A 33 -21.46 -0.92 -12.03
C PHE A 33 -22.99 -1.09 -12.09
N SER A 34 -23.51 -2.30 -11.83
CA SER A 34 -24.95 -2.59 -11.81
C SER A 34 -25.62 -2.30 -10.46
N GLY A 35 -24.84 -2.12 -9.40
CA GLY A 35 -25.34 -1.99 -8.02
C GLY A 35 -25.43 -3.32 -7.25
N ASP A 36 -25.11 -4.44 -7.90
CA ASP A 36 -25.20 -5.78 -7.30
C ASP A 36 -24.28 -5.94 -6.07
N LEU A 37 -23.20 -5.17 -6.00
CA LEU A 37 -22.30 -5.16 -4.84
C LEU A 37 -22.92 -4.54 -3.58
N TRP A 38 -23.99 -3.74 -3.69
CA TRP A 38 -24.59 -3.08 -2.53
C TRP A 38 -25.61 -3.96 -1.80
N ARG A 39 -26.20 -4.94 -2.49
CA ARG A 39 -27.21 -5.85 -1.94
C ARG A 39 -26.95 -7.27 -2.45
N PRO A 40 -25.83 -7.91 -2.03
CA PRO A 40 -25.52 -9.25 -2.47
C PRO A 40 -26.59 -10.23 -1.95
N ASP A 41 -27.13 -11.06 -2.84
CA ASP A 41 -28.11 -12.09 -2.50
C ASP A 41 -27.53 -13.12 -1.51
N GLU A 42 -26.21 -13.35 -1.54
CA GLU A 42 -25.51 -14.25 -0.63
C GLU A 42 -25.23 -13.63 0.75
N GLY A 43 -25.58 -12.34 0.94
CA GLY A 43 -25.29 -11.56 2.13
C GLY A 43 -23.86 -11.02 2.19
N VAL A 44 -23.53 -10.26 3.23
CA VAL A 44 -22.23 -9.56 3.34
C VAL A 44 -21.06 -10.45 3.77
N ILE A 45 -21.35 -11.68 4.22
CA ILE A 45 -20.33 -12.62 4.71
C ILE A 45 -19.84 -13.53 3.58
N ALA A 46 -20.75 -13.98 2.71
CA ALA A 46 -20.40 -14.77 1.54
C ALA A 46 -20.17 -13.81 0.36
N MET A 47 -18.91 -13.63 -0.04
CA MET A 47 -18.60 -12.78 -1.18
C MET A 47 -18.87 -13.54 -2.49
N SER A 48 -19.78 -13.01 -3.33
CA SER A 48 -19.87 -13.43 -4.72
C SER A 48 -18.51 -13.32 -5.43
N PRO A 49 -18.28 -14.08 -6.53
CA PRO A 49 -17.07 -13.93 -7.33
C PRO A 49 -16.83 -12.49 -7.81
N ALA A 50 -17.91 -11.77 -8.16
CA ALA A 50 -17.80 -10.38 -8.57
C ALA A 50 -17.37 -9.45 -7.42
N MET A 51 -17.93 -9.65 -6.22
CA MET A 51 -17.54 -8.93 -5.02
C MET A 51 -16.08 -9.23 -4.65
N ALA A 52 -15.69 -10.50 -4.63
CA ALA A 52 -14.31 -10.91 -4.36
C ALA A 52 -13.34 -10.30 -5.38
N GLY A 53 -13.69 -10.31 -6.67
CA GLY A 53 -12.90 -9.67 -7.73
C GLY A 53 -12.75 -8.16 -7.53
N TYR A 54 -13.80 -7.47 -7.11
CA TYR A 54 -13.74 -6.03 -6.80
C TYR A 54 -12.76 -5.72 -5.66
N TRP A 55 -12.86 -6.45 -4.55
CA TRP A 55 -12.00 -6.26 -3.37
C TRP A 55 -10.58 -6.79 -3.56
N LEU A 56 -10.36 -7.74 -4.47
CA LEU A 56 -9.02 -8.14 -4.91
C LEU A 56 -8.35 -7.06 -5.79
N SER A 57 -9.14 -6.18 -6.42
CA SER A 57 -8.66 -5.20 -7.40
C SER A 57 -8.87 -3.75 -6.96
N VAL A 58 -9.93 -3.11 -7.45
CA VAL A 58 -10.20 -1.67 -7.32
C VAL A 58 -10.44 -1.26 -5.88
N GLY A 59 -11.25 -2.03 -5.15
CA GLY A 59 -11.53 -1.79 -3.73
C GLY A 59 -10.41 -2.26 -2.80
N GLY A 60 -9.40 -2.93 -3.36
CA GLY A 60 -8.39 -3.67 -2.62
C GLY A 60 -7.16 -2.89 -2.19
N PHE A 61 -6.22 -3.63 -1.62
CA PHE A 61 -4.92 -3.16 -1.12
C PHE A 61 -4.10 -2.33 -2.12
N GLY A 62 -4.20 -2.65 -3.42
CA GLY A 62 -3.31 -2.10 -4.45
C GLY A 62 -3.40 -0.58 -4.56
N VAL A 63 -4.61 -0.03 -4.55
CA VAL A 63 -4.83 1.42 -4.72
C VAL A 63 -4.32 2.22 -3.52
N PRO A 64 -4.66 1.90 -2.25
CA PRO A 64 -4.06 2.56 -1.09
C PRO A 64 -2.53 2.47 -1.05
N MET A 65 -1.95 1.30 -1.35
CA MET A 65 -0.49 1.12 -1.34
C MET A 65 0.19 1.94 -2.44
N LEU A 66 -0.43 2.06 -3.61
CA LEU A 66 0.04 2.92 -4.69
C LEU A 66 0.02 4.40 -4.28
N THR A 67 -1.10 4.86 -3.72
CA THR A 67 -1.26 6.24 -3.22
C THR A 67 -0.22 6.55 -2.13
N LEU A 68 0.02 5.63 -1.21
CA LEU A 68 1.07 5.76 -0.20
C LEU A 68 2.45 5.88 -0.87
N GLY A 69 2.77 4.99 -1.81
CA GLY A 69 4.04 5.01 -2.54
C GLY A 69 4.30 6.34 -3.24
N PHE A 70 3.31 6.88 -3.96
CA PHE A 70 3.43 8.19 -4.61
C PHE A 70 3.48 9.35 -3.63
N THR A 71 2.74 9.28 -2.52
CA THR A 71 2.82 10.29 -1.45
C THR A 71 4.25 10.35 -0.89
N VAL A 72 4.84 9.19 -0.57
CA VAL A 72 6.22 9.11 -0.07
C VAL A 72 7.21 9.67 -1.09
N LEU A 73 7.06 9.33 -2.38
CA LEU A 73 7.91 9.87 -3.44
C LEU A 73 7.74 11.39 -3.61
N TRP A 74 6.53 11.90 -3.50
CA TRP A 74 6.26 13.34 -3.55
C TRP A 74 6.91 14.07 -2.37
N MET A 75 6.81 13.53 -1.15
CA MET A 75 7.44 14.10 0.05
C MET A 75 8.98 14.12 -0.08
N ASP A 76 9.58 13.00 -0.53
CA ASP A 76 11.02 12.89 -0.79
C ASP A 76 11.51 13.97 -1.78
N ARG A 77 10.77 14.18 -2.88
CA ARG A 77 11.08 15.23 -3.89
C ARG A 77 10.94 16.65 -3.35
N ARG A 78 10.14 16.87 -2.31
CA ARG A 78 9.92 18.16 -1.67
C ARG A 78 10.82 18.39 -0.45
N GLY A 79 11.70 17.43 -0.11
CA GLY A 79 12.52 17.50 1.09
C GLY A 79 11.72 17.38 2.40
N ILE A 80 10.49 16.86 2.34
CA ILE A 80 9.63 16.67 3.50
C ILE A 80 9.91 15.29 4.09
N VAL A 81 10.27 15.24 5.37
CA VAL A 81 10.42 13.97 6.08
C VAL A 81 9.04 13.39 6.36
N PRO A 82 8.73 12.18 5.86
CA PRO A 82 7.42 11.60 6.02
C PRO A 82 7.25 11.03 7.45
N PRO A 83 6.01 10.97 7.98
CA PRO A 83 5.79 10.65 9.37
C PRO A 83 6.09 9.17 9.67
N ALA A 84 6.80 8.91 10.78
CA ALA A 84 7.30 7.56 11.11
C ALA A 84 6.20 6.51 11.31
N PHE A 85 5.01 6.92 11.79
CA PHE A 85 3.92 5.99 12.08
C PHE A 85 3.43 5.24 10.83
N LEU A 86 3.54 5.83 9.64
CA LEU A 86 3.17 5.16 8.38
C LEU A 86 4.05 3.93 8.14
N GLY A 87 5.35 4.03 8.42
CA GLY A 87 6.27 2.91 8.29
C GLY A 87 5.96 1.77 9.26
N TRP A 88 5.60 2.10 10.50
CA TRP A 88 5.23 1.10 11.50
C TRP A 88 3.89 0.45 11.19
N ALA A 89 2.89 1.22 10.73
CA ALA A 89 1.58 0.71 10.36
C ALA A 89 1.71 -0.33 9.22
N VAL A 90 2.44 0.01 8.16
CA VAL A 90 2.65 -0.92 7.03
C VAL A 90 3.52 -2.10 7.45
N LEU A 91 4.56 -1.89 8.28
CA LEU A 91 5.41 -2.99 8.75
C LEU A 91 4.62 -4.02 9.56
N ALA A 92 3.82 -3.56 10.53
CA ALA A 92 3.03 -4.44 11.38
C ALA A 92 2.02 -5.23 10.55
N TRP A 93 1.32 -4.55 9.64
CA TRP A 93 0.35 -5.18 8.75
C TRP A 93 1.02 -6.20 7.81
N ALA A 94 2.08 -5.79 7.10
CA ALA A 94 2.80 -6.67 6.17
C ALA A 94 3.44 -7.88 6.87
N ALA A 95 3.90 -7.73 8.11
CA ALA A 95 4.44 -8.84 8.89
C ALA A 95 3.36 -9.89 9.19
N VAL A 96 2.16 -9.45 9.60
CA VAL A 96 1.01 -10.34 9.84
C VAL A 96 0.65 -11.08 8.55
N ASP A 97 0.49 -10.36 7.44
CA ASP A 97 0.07 -10.98 6.19
C ASP A 97 1.15 -11.87 5.56
N THR A 98 2.44 -11.57 5.80
CA THR A 98 3.54 -12.47 5.40
C THR A 98 3.41 -13.84 6.07
N VAL A 99 2.95 -13.89 7.33
CA VAL A 99 2.78 -15.14 8.09
C VAL A 99 1.49 -15.88 7.69
N ILE A 100 0.42 -15.16 7.38
CA ILE A 100 -0.87 -15.77 7.05
C ILE A 100 -0.90 -16.28 5.60
N LEU A 101 -0.31 -15.55 4.65
CA LEU A 101 -0.50 -15.76 3.21
C LEU A 101 0.76 -16.31 2.51
N LEU A 102 1.46 -17.29 3.09
CA LEU A 102 2.61 -17.88 2.39
C LEU A 102 2.17 -18.76 1.19
N PRO A 103 2.82 -18.63 0.02
CA PRO A 103 3.83 -17.63 -0.36
C PRO A 103 3.19 -16.32 -0.85
N SER A 104 3.63 -15.18 -0.30
CA SER A 104 3.11 -13.85 -0.73
C SER A 104 4.21 -12.81 -0.92
N PRO A 105 4.03 -11.85 -1.86
CA PRO A 105 4.89 -10.69 -2.02
C PRO A 105 4.94 -9.73 -0.80
N TRP A 106 4.22 -10.00 0.29
CA TRP A 106 4.26 -9.20 1.52
C TRP A 106 5.66 -8.97 2.10
N ILE A 107 6.60 -9.89 1.84
CA ILE A 107 8.00 -9.70 2.22
C ILE A 107 8.61 -8.41 1.62
N LEU A 108 8.19 -8.01 0.41
CA LEU A 108 8.63 -6.75 -0.21
C LEU A 108 8.06 -5.54 0.52
N ALA A 109 6.83 -5.61 1.03
CA ALA A 109 6.25 -4.53 1.84
C ALA A 109 6.97 -4.40 3.19
N VAL A 110 7.41 -5.52 3.80
CA VAL A 110 8.29 -5.51 4.98
C VAL A 110 9.60 -4.80 4.67
N VAL A 111 10.28 -5.17 3.57
CA VAL A 111 11.52 -4.52 3.13
C VAL A 111 11.30 -3.03 2.89
N GLY A 112 10.25 -2.65 2.17
CA GLY A 112 9.87 -1.26 1.91
C GLY A 112 9.67 -0.47 3.20
N SER A 113 9.01 -1.06 4.19
CA SER A 113 8.74 -0.43 5.50
C SER A 113 10.01 -0.24 6.33
N VAL A 114 10.92 -1.21 6.31
CA VAL A 114 12.24 -1.07 6.96
C VAL A 114 13.04 0.05 6.30
N LEU A 115 13.10 0.10 4.96
CA LEU A 115 13.76 1.19 4.23
C LEU A 115 13.14 2.55 4.55
N TYR A 116 11.81 2.62 4.67
CA TYR A 116 11.09 3.81 5.06
C TYR A 116 11.52 4.30 6.45
N LEU A 117 11.43 3.43 7.47
CA LEU A 117 11.76 3.78 8.86
C LEU A 117 13.22 4.19 9.03
N VAL A 118 14.15 3.45 8.42
CA VAL A 118 15.57 3.81 8.40
C VAL A 118 15.78 5.16 7.73
N GLY A 119 15.08 5.42 6.63
CA GLY A 119 15.13 6.68 5.91
C GLY A 119 14.64 7.86 6.72
N VAL A 120 13.47 7.74 7.34
CA VAL A 120 12.89 8.76 8.24
C VAL A 120 13.84 9.06 9.39
N ARG A 121 14.33 8.02 10.09
CA ARG A 121 15.25 8.19 11.22
C ARG A 121 16.53 8.93 10.84
N ARG A 122 17.10 8.64 9.66
CA ARG A 122 18.30 9.34 9.17
C ARG A 122 18.00 10.80 8.82
N ALA A 123 16.86 11.08 8.19
CA ALA A 123 16.49 12.43 7.82
C ALA A 123 16.19 13.32 9.04
N SER A 124 15.44 12.82 10.03
CA SER A 124 15.15 13.55 11.26
C SER A 124 16.43 13.96 12.03
N ARG A 125 17.41 13.06 12.10
CA ARG A 125 18.72 13.33 12.74
C ARG A 125 19.55 14.40 12.04
N MET A 126 19.29 14.70 10.76
CA MET A 126 20.00 15.77 10.06
C MET A 126 19.32 17.13 10.26
N ILE A 127 18.04 17.15 10.61
CA ILE A 127 17.27 18.39 10.83
C ILE A 127 17.48 18.92 12.25
N GLU A 128 17.52 18.05 13.28
CA GLU A 128 17.75 18.46 14.67
C GLU A 128 19.01 19.31 14.89
N PRO A 129 20.19 18.98 14.32
CA PRO A 129 21.41 19.78 14.48
C PRO A 129 21.33 21.16 13.81
N VAL A 130 20.60 21.28 12.69
CA VAL A 130 20.46 22.55 11.96
C VAL A 130 19.59 23.53 12.74
N ALA A 131 18.51 23.04 13.37
CA ALA A 131 17.68 23.87 14.24
C ALA A 131 18.44 24.34 15.49
N ALA A 132 19.30 23.49 16.06
CA ALA A 132 20.10 23.83 17.23
C ALA A 132 21.25 24.82 16.95
N GLN A 133 21.70 24.96 15.70
CA GLN A 133 22.74 25.92 15.30
C GLN A 133 22.18 27.28 14.86
N ALA A 134 20.85 27.39 14.70
CA ALA A 134 20.17 28.60 14.24
C ALA A 134 19.58 29.46 15.38
N VAL A 135 19.80 29.08 16.63
CA VAL A 135 19.37 29.76 17.88
C VAL A 135 20.61 30.21 18.64
#